data_AF-A0A6J1C8T5-F1
#
_entry.id   AF-A0A6J1C8T5-F1
#
_cell.length_a   1.000
_cell.length_b   1.000
_cell.length_c   1.000
_cell.angle_alpha   90.00
_cell.angle_beta   90.00
_cell.angle_gamma   90.00
#
_symmetry.space_group_name_H-M   'P 1'
#
loop_
_entity.id
_entity.type
_entity.pdbx_description
1 polymer ?
#
loop_
_entity_poly.entity_id
_entity_poly.type
_entity_poly.pdbx_seq_one_letter_code
_entity_poly.pdbx_strand_id
1 'polypeptide(L)'
;MAAEEMGVAVELARGLESEIKRGEVKKIVQMVMGEGEGEEMRKNAAIVKDKMRAAMKEEGGEKGSSLRALDEFVAMIGSKREGQ
;
A
#
# COMPACT_ATOMS: atom_id res chain seq x y z
N MET A 1 3.02 -5.73 8.98
CA MET A 1 3.92 -6.60 8.18
C MET A 1 4.00 -6.20 6.71
N ALA A 2 2.95 -6.26 5.86
CA ALA A 2 3.12 -5.90 4.43
C ALA A 2 3.80 -4.54 4.19
N ALA A 3 3.45 -3.50 4.94
CA ALA A 3 4.11 -2.19 4.83
C ALA A 3 5.57 -2.16 5.35
N GLU A 4 5.90 -2.99 6.34
CA GLU A 4 7.27 -3.14 6.85
C GLU A 4 8.13 -3.93 5.86
N GLU A 5 7.60 -5.01 5.29
CA GLU A 5 8.27 -5.83 4.27
C GLU A 5 8.50 -5.05 2.96
N MET A 6 7.60 -4.14 2.63
CA MET A 6 7.75 -3.22 1.50
C MET A 6 8.70 -2.05 1.80
N GLY A 7 9.19 -1.93 3.03
CA GLY A 7 10.10 -0.86 3.45
C GLY A 7 9.49 0.54 3.35
N VAL A 8 8.18 0.68 3.60
CA VAL A 8 7.46 1.96 3.49
C VAL A 8 6.97 2.50 4.84
N ALA A 9 7.12 1.72 5.92
CA ALA A 9 6.63 2.08 7.24
C ALA A 9 7.54 1.54 8.35
N VAL A 10 7.40 2.13 9.53
CA VAL A 10 8.02 1.68 10.78
C VAL A 10 6.93 1.54 11.83
N GLU A 11 6.95 0.44 12.56
CA GLU A 11 6.05 0.21 13.68
C GLU A 11 6.72 0.61 15.00
N LEU A 12 6.11 1.54 15.73
CA LEU A 12 6.63 2.00 17.03
C LEU A 12 6.15 1.12 18.19
N ALA A 13 4.97 0.51 18.07
CA ALA A 13 4.35 -0.26 19.15
C ALA A 13 3.29 -1.23 18.61
N ARG A 14 3.13 -2.38 19.28
CA ARG A 14 2.11 -3.39 18.97
C ARG A 14 1.35 -3.80 20.23
N GLY A 15 0.02 -3.74 20.17
CA GLY A 15 -0.85 -4.19 21.26
C GLY A 15 -0.90 -3.24 22.47
N LEU A 16 -1.59 -3.68 23.52
CA LEU A 16 -1.96 -2.84 24.68
C LEU A 16 -0.85 -2.71 25.74
N GLU A 17 0.16 -3.57 25.72
CA GLU A 17 1.26 -3.58 26.72
C GLU A 17 2.47 -2.73 26.31
N SER A 18 2.34 -1.88 25.29
CA SER A 18 3.44 -1.03 24.83
C SER A 18 3.41 0.34 25.53
N GLU A 19 4.28 0.55 26.53
CA GLU A 19 4.54 1.90 27.05
C GLU A 19 5.32 2.70 26.00
N ILE A 20 4.70 3.71 25.38
CA ILE A 20 5.36 4.57 24.40
C ILE A 20 5.88 5.84 25.07
N LYS A 21 7.20 6.03 25.07
CA LYS A 21 7.81 7.24 25.63
C LYS A 21 7.94 8.33 24.57
N ARG A 22 7.77 9.58 24.98
CA ARG A 22 7.98 10.77 24.11
C ARG A 22 9.33 10.75 23.38
N GLY A 23 10.37 10.26 24.04
CA GLY A 23 11.71 10.16 23.46
C GLY A 23 11.78 9.18 22.28
N GLU A 24 11.03 8.08 22.33
CA GLU A 24 10.97 7.08 21.26
C GLU A 24 10.18 7.62 20.06
N VAL A 25 9.05 8.29 20.32
CA VAL A 25 8.29 9.00 19.29
C VAL A 25 9.18 10.00 18.56
N LYS A 26 9.92 10.84 19.31
CA LYS A 26 10.82 11.84 18.71
C LYS A 26 11.87 11.17 17.81
N LYS A 27 12.48 10.07 18.25
CA LYS A 27 13.50 9.35 17.46
C LYS A 27 12.94 8.80 16.16
N ILE A 28 11.79 8.13 16.19
CA ILE A 28 11.17 7.57 14.98
C ILE A 28 10.76 8.68 14.02
N VAL A 29 10.15 9.76 14.51
CA VAL A 29 9.80 10.91 13.66
C VAL A 29 11.05 11.50 13.01
N GLN A 30 12.14 11.68 13.76
CA GLN A 30 13.39 12.21 13.20
C GLN A 30 14.01 11.27 12.15
N MET A 31 13.98 9.95 12.38
CA MET A 31 14.48 8.97 11.41
C MET A 31 13.65 8.97 10.13
N VAL A 32 12.31 8.93 10.25
CA VAL A 32 11.42 8.91 9.08
C VAL A 32 11.51 10.22 8.31
N MET A 33 11.61 11.37 8.97
CA MET A 33 11.68 12.68 8.30
C MET A 33 13.09 13.05 7.82
N GLY A 34 14.12 12.35 8.29
CA GLY A 34 15.50 12.60 7.92
C GLY A 34 15.90 12.04 6.56
N GLU A 35 17.19 12.17 6.29
CA GLU A 35 17.89 11.52 5.18
C GLU A 35 18.30 10.09 5.56
N GLY A 36 18.67 9.27 4.57
CA GLY A 36 19.02 7.86 4.78
C GLY A 36 17.77 6.99 4.81
N GLU A 37 17.51 6.29 5.93
CA GLU A 37 16.41 5.34 6.06
C GLU A 37 15.04 5.97 5.73
N GLY A 38 14.77 7.17 6.25
CA GLY A 38 13.51 7.88 5.98
C GLY A 38 13.36 8.30 4.51
N GLU A 39 14.46 8.63 3.83
CA GLU A 39 14.46 8.94 2.40
C GLU A 39 14.16 7.69 1.56
N GLU A 40 14.78 6.56 1.91
CA GLU A 40 14.53 5.27 1.27
C GLU A 40 13.07 4.83 1.42
N MET A 41 12.48 4.99 2.61
CA MET A 41 11.06 4.71 2.84
C MET A 41 10.15 5.54 1.93
N ARG A 42 10.44 6.83 1.76
CA ARG A 42 9.67 7.70 0.85
C ARG A 42 9.85 7.29 -0.62
N LYS A 43 11.05 6.89 -1.04
CA LYS A 43 11.31 6.37 -2.40
C LYS A 43 10.51 5.10 -2.67
N ASN A 44 10.54 4.15 -1.74
CA ASN A 44 9.75 2.91 -1.83
C ASN A 44 8.26 3.21 -1.87
N ALA A 45 7.77 4.12 -1.00
CA ALA A 45 6.38 4.54 -1.01
C ALA A 45 5.96 5.20 -2.33
N ALA A 46 6.84 5.98 -2.97
CA ALA A 46 6.58 6.56 -4.28
C ALA A 46 6.45 5.49 -5.37
N ILE A 47 7.33 4.49 -5.39
CA ILE A 47 7.26 3.35 -6.34
C ILE A 47 5.95 2.58 -6.14
N VAL A 48 5.56 2.32 -4.89
CA VAL A 48 4.30 1.63 -4.57
C VAL A 48 3.11 2.45 -5.01
N LYS A 49 3.09 3.75 -4.72
CA LYS A 49 2.05 4.69 -5.17
C LYS A 49 1.88 4.64 -6.69
N ASP A 50 2.98 4.64 -7.44
CA ASP A 50 2.91 4.63 -8.90
C ASP A 50 2.38 3.29 -9.45
N LYS A 51 2.79 2.16 -8.85
CA LYS A 51 2.22 0.83 -9.15
C LYS A 51 0.72 0.77 -8.84
N MET A 52 0.30 1.28 -7.68
CA MET A 52 -1.12 1.32 -7.29
C MET A 52 -1.94 2.19 -8.24
N ARG A 53 -1.40 3.36 -8.64
CA ARG A 53 -2.03 4.22 -9.64
C ARG A 53 -2.18 3.52 -10.97
N ALA A 54 -1.13 2.87 -11.47
CA ALA A 54 -1.19 2.12 -12.72
C ALA A 54 -2.21 0.98 -12.68
N ALA A 55 -2.29 0.24 -11.57
CA ALA A 55 -3.26 -0.85 -11.40
C ALA A 55 -4.71 -0.37 -11.38
N MET A 56 -4.96 0.86 -10.93
CA MET A 56 -6.29 1.49 -10.84
C MET A 56 -6.61 2.46 -11.98
N LYS A 57 -5.71 2.63 -12.95
CA LYS A 57 -5.87 3.62 -14.03
C LYS A 57 -6.85 3.11 -15.09
N GLU A 58 -7.57 4.01 -15.71
CA GLU A 58 -8.33 3.76 -16.94
C GLU A 58 -8.08 4.92 -17.90
N GLU A 59 -7.42 4.64 -19.03
CA GLU A 59 -7.07 5.64 -20.04
C GLU A 59 -7.05 4.99 -21.42
N GLY A 60 -7.54 5.70 -22.45
CA GLY A 60 -7.50 5.21 -23.83
C GLY A 60 -8.31 3.92 -24.09
N GLY A 61 -9.24 3.57 -23.20
CA GLY A 61 -9.99 2.32 -23.27
C GLY A 61 -9.27 1.11 -22.66
N GLU A 62 -8.05 1.29 -22.14
CA GLU A 62 -7.33 0.24 -21.40
C GLU A 62 -7.47 0.44 -19.89
N LYS A 63 -7.87 -0.64 -19.20
CA LYS A 63 -7.98 -0.68 -17.74
C LYS A 63 -6.73 -1.29 -17.12
N GLY A 64 -6.28 -0.68 -16.03
CA GLY A 64 -5.25 -1.21 -15.15
C GLY A 64 -5.65 -2.56 -14.56
N SER A 65 -4.65 -3.30 -14.08
CA SER A 65 -4.81 -4.71 -13.69
C SER A 65 -5.90 -4.94 -12.64
N SER A 66 -6.04 -4.07 -11.65
CA SER A 66 -7.07 -4.23 -10.60
C SER A 66 -8.47 -4.00 -11.14
N LEU A 67 -8.66 -2.99 -11.99
CA LEU A 67 -9.95 -2.73 -12.63
C LEU A 67 -10.34 -3.84 -13.60
N ARG A 68 -9.38 -4.32 -14.39
CA ARG A 68 -9.60 -5.44 -15.32
C ARG A 68 -9.97 -6.73 -14.58
N ALA A 69 -9.28 -7.04 -13.48
CA ALA A 69 -9.60 -8.20 -12.65
C ALA A 69 -11.02 -8.11 -12.05
N LEU A 70 -11.46 -6.91 -11.68
CA LEU A 70 -12.83 -6.66 -11.21
C LEU A 70 -13.87 -6.88 -12.31
N ASP A 71 -13.63 -6.37 -13.52
CA ASP A 71 -14.51 -6.62 -14.67
C ASP A 71 -14.61 -8.12 -15.01
N GLU A 72 -13.47 -8.82 -15.05
CA GLU A 72 -13.40 -10.26 -15.29
C GLU A 72 -14.19 -11.04 -14.23
N PHE A 73 -14.08 -10.64 -12.95
CA PHE A 73 -14.83 -11.24 -11.85
C PHE A 73 -16.34 -11.03 -11.99
N VAL A 74 -16.78 -9.81 -12.32
CA VAL A 74 -18.20 -9.50 -12.51
C VAL A 74 -18.77 -10.26 -13.70
N ALA A 75 -18.03 -10.31 -14.82
CA ALA A 75 -18.42 -11.09 -16.00
C ALA A 75 -18.59 -12.57 -15.65
N MET A 76 -17.65 -13.15 -14.90
CA MET A 76 -17.74 -14.55 -14.46
C MET A 76 -19.00 -14.83 -13.63
N ILE A 77 -19.38 -13.92 -12.73
CA ILE A 77 -20.59 -14.07 -11.91
C ILE A 77 -21.85 -13.90 -12.78
N GLY A 78 -21.86 -12.94 -13.70
CA GLY A 78 -22.97 -12.69 -14.62
C GLY A 78 -23.28 -13.90 -15.49
N SER A 79 -22.27 -14.50 -16.12
CA SER A 79 -22.42 -15.67 -17.00
C SER A 79 -22.94 -16.91 -16.27
N LYS A 80 -22.78 -17.01 -14.95
CA LYS A 80 -23.34 -18.11 -14.16
C LYS A 80 -24.85 -18.02 -13.94
N ARG A 81 -25.49 -16.86 -14.17
CA ARG A 81 -26.95 -16.69 -14.02
C ARG A 81 -27.75 -17.03 -15.28
N GLU A 82 -27.17 -16.94 -16.47
CA GLU A 82 -27.87 -17.21 -17.74
C GLU A 82 -27.89 -18.70 -18.11
N GLY A 83 -27.24 -19.55 -17.31
CA GLY A 83 -27.19 -21.01 -17.49
C GLY A 83 -28.01 -21.83 -16.49
N GLN A 84 -28.94 -21.21 -15.74
CA GLN A 84 -29.92 -21.89 -14.87
C GLN A 84 -31.35 -21.66 -15.34
#